data_AF-A0A7C3LI04-F1
#
_entry.id   AF-A0A7C3LI04-F1
#
_cell.length_a   1.000
_cell.length_b   1.000
_cell.length_c   1.000
_cell.angle_alpha   90.00
_cell.angle_beta   90.00
_cell.angle_gamma   90.00
#
_symmetry.space_group_name_H-M   'P 1'
#
loop_
_entity.id
_entity.type
_entity.pdbx_description
1 polymer ?
#
loop_
_entity_poly.entity_id
_entity_poly.type
_entity_poly.pdbx_seq_one_letter_code
_entity_poly.pdbx_strand_id
1 'polypeptide(L)'
;MLCALLLALFTQDREPPYRAMDYGPSLSWTYQVADRHIVYKGIAVRLDDGPGGIAKGKAWVVFDQDTLSLAAGWTATEKDRTTFIDWKGVAFDGSHNSHAKISGKTAFVLRPGPGFGRPDDGSFDDPRFESPVDRRRYGPIPREWGHFKGLYRHGSR
;
A
#
# COMPACT_ATOMS: atom_id res chain seq x y z
N MET A 1 -32.24 10.92 -43.60
CA MET A 1 -32.42 10.54 -42.18
C MET A 1 -31.58 9.30 -41.82
N LEU A 2 -30.27 9.30 -42.11
CA LEU A 2 -29.41 8.15 -41.79
C LEU A 2 -27.93 8.54 -41.52
N CYS A 3 -27.69 9.75 -41.00
CA CYS A 3 -26.32 10.23 -40.72
C CYS A 3 -26.06 10.59 -39.25
N ALA A 4 -27.05 10.44 -38.36
CA ALA A 4 -26.95 10.92 -36.97
C ALA A 4 -26.81 9.81 -35.91
N LEU A 5 -26.71 8.53 -36.31
CA LEU A 5 -26.73 7.39 -35.37
C LEU A 5 -25.38 6.67 -35.19
N LEU A 6 -24.28 7.22 -35.69
CA LEU A 6 -22.95 6.58 -35.61
C LEU A 6 -21.90 7.34 -34.78
N LEU A 7 -22.30 8.36 -34.01
CA LEU A 7 -21.39 9.13 -33.16
C LEU A 7 -21.60 8.94 -31.65
N ALA A 8 -22.18 7.82 -31.22
CA ALA A 8 -22.30 7.45 -29.81
C ALA A 8 -21.40 6.27 -29.42
N LEU A 9 -20.32 6.03 -30.17
CA LEU A 9 -19.36 4.98 -29.87
C LEU A 9 -18.16 5.59 -29.12
N PHE A 10 -18.15 5.32 -27.82
CA PHE A 10 -17.01 5.35 -26.91
C PHE A 10 -16.46 6.73 -26.46
N THR A 11 -17.15 7.38 -25.52
CA THR A 11 -16.40 7.86 -24.35
C THR A 11 -16.06 6.62 -23.52
N GLN A 12 -15.02 5.90 -23.93
CA GLN A 12 -14.42 4.91 -23.05
C GLN A 12 -13.99 5.70 -21.81
N ASP A 13 -14.60 5.43 -20.63
CA ASP A 13 -14.12 5.96 -19.35
C ASP A 13 -12.63 5.61 -19.28
N ARG A 14 -11.78 6.59 -19.63
CA ARG A 14 -10.35 6.39 -19.60
C ARG A 14 -10.00 6.23 -18.13
N GLU A 15 -9.38 5.11 -17.82
CA GLU A 15 -8.80 4.88 -16.50
C GLU A 15 -7.97 6.12 -16.11
N PRO A 16 -8.14 6.67 -14.90
CA PRO A 16 -7.39 7.85 -14.49
C PRO A 16 -5.88 7.63 -14.71
N PRO A 17 -5.11 8.65 -15.14
CA PRO A 17 -3.71 8.46 -15.51
C PRO A 17 -2.89 7.73 -14.45
N TYR A 18 -3.11 8.05 -13.17
CA TYR A 18 -2.44 7.39 -12.05
C TYR A 18 -2.75 5.89 -11.92
N ARG A 19 -3.93 5.41 -12.31
CA ARG A 19 -4.22 3.96 -12.30
C ARG A 19 -3.68 3.24 -13.54
N ALA A 20 -3.44 3.98 -14.61
CA ALA A 20 -2.86 3.48 -15.85
C ALA A 20 -1.32 3.47 -15.84
N MET A 21 -0.68 4.18 -14.89
CA MET A 21 0.77 4.22 -14.73
C MET A 21 1.37 2.87 -14.33
N ASP A 22 2.52 2.55 -14.90
CA ASP A 22 3.38 1.47 -14.41
C ASP A 22 4.35 2.02 -13.37
N TYR A 23 4.10 1.71 -12.10
CA TYR A 23 4.96 2.09 -10.97
C TYR A 23 6.13 1.11 -10.74
N GLY A 24 6.29 0.10 -11.59
CA GLY A 24 7.19 -1.03 -11.33
C GLY A 24 6.60 -2.04 -10.32
N PRO A 25 7.40 -2.98 -9.81
CA PRO A 25 6.91 -4.08 -8.95
C PRO A 25 6.55 -3.64 -7.52
N SER A 26 6.95 -2.43 -7.12
CA SER A 26 6.76 -1.90 -5.77
C SER A 26 6.34 -0.43 -5.81
N LEU A 27 5.54 -0.01 -4.83
CA LEU A 27 5.21 1.41 -4.64
C LEU A 27 5.44 1.78 -3.18
N SER A 28 6.20 2.86 -2.95
CA SER A 28 6.40 3.45 -1.63
C SER A 28 5.30 4.48 -1.38
N TRP A 29 4.46 4.29 -0.37
CA TRP A 29 3.32 5.17 -0.08
C TRP A 29 2.82 5.04 1.35
N THR A 30 1.85 5.90 1.71
CA THR A 30 1.06 5.76 2.94
C THR A 30 -0.13 4.85 2.68
N TYR A 31 -0.21 3.71 3.37
CA TYR A 31 -1.27 2.71 3.19
C TYR A 31 -2.15 2.57 4.43
N GLN A 32 -3.46 2.64 4.25
CA GLN A 32 -4.41 2.19 5.27
C GLN A 32 -4.71 0.70 5.07
N VAL A 33 -4.22 -0.14 5.98
CA VAL A 33 -4.32 -1.61 5.87
C VAL A 33 -5.47 -2.20 6.69
N ALA A 34 -5.90 -1.50 7.74
CA ALA A 34 -7.09 -1.83 8.52
C ALA A 34 -7.65 -0.57 9.19
N ASP A 35 -8.75 -0.72 9.94
CA ASP A 35 -9.20 0.37 10.79
C ASP A 35 -8.12 0.73 11.82
N ARG A 36 -7.87 2.04 11.97
CA ARG A 36 -6.80 2.62 12.81
C ARG A 36 -5.38 2.08 12.58
N HIS A 37 -5.12 1.34 11.49
CA HIS A 37 -3.79 0.88 11.11
C HIS A 37 -3.36 1.54 9.79
N ILE A 38 -2.51 2.56 9.93
CA ILE A 38 -1.90 3.27 8.82
C ILE A 38 -0.40 3.00 8.83
N VAL A 39 0.11 2.53 7.70
CA VAL A 39 1.52 2.38 7.42
C VAL A 39 1.98 3.67 6.74
N TYR A 40 2.65 4.55 7.48
CA TYR A 40 3.02 5.89 6.99
C TYR A 40 4.19 5.87 5.99
N LYS A 41 5.07 4.88 6.11
CA LYS A 41 6.21 4.67 5.19
C LYS A 41 6.21 3.23 4.69
N GLY A 42 5.19 2.88 3.93
CA GLY A 42 5.01 1.54 3.42
C GLY A 42 5.71 1.33 2.09
N ILE A 43 6.32 0.17 1.89
CA ILE A 43 6.69 -0.35 0.57
C ILE A 43 5.73 -1.48 0.28
N ALA A 44 4.76 -1.24 -0.60
CA ALA A 44 3.95 -2.33 -1.13
C ALA A 44 4.72 -3.05 -2.24
N VAL A 45 4.62 -4.37 -2.29
CA VAL A 45 5.30 -5.24 -3.25
C VAL A 45 4.29 -6.20 -3.86
N ARG A 46 4.30 -6.32 -5.18
CA ARG A 46 3.53 -7.33 -5.93
C ARG A 46 4.18 -8.71 -5.79
N LEU A 47 3.38 -9.73 -5.53
CA LEU A 47 3.85 -11.11 -5.29
C LEU A 47 3.66 -12.05 -6.48
N ASP A 48 2.80 -11.71 -7.42
CA ASP A 48 2.56 -12.49 -8.64
C ASP A 48 3.29 -11.89 -9.85
N ASP A 49 3.71 -12.74 -10.80
CA ASP A 49 4.34 -12.29 -12.03
C ASP A 49 3.31 -11.76 -13.04
N GLY A 50 3.73 -10.83 -13.90
CA GLY A 50 2.93 -10.33 -15.02
C GLY A 50 3.23 -8.87 -15.39
N PRO A 51 2.70 -8.39 -16.53
CA PRO A 51 2.89 -7.01 -16.96
C PRO A 51 2.11 -6.01 -16.09
N GLY A 52 2.40 -4.72 -16.26
CA GLY A 52 1.64 -3.60 -15.67
C GLY A 52 1.97 -3.27 -14.22
N GLY A 53 3.12 -3.75 -13.72
CA GLY A 53 3.63 -3.40 -12.40
C GLY A 53 2.68 -3.73 -11.24
N ILE A 54 2.85 -3.03 -10.12
CA ILE A 54 2.12 -3.26 -8.88
C ILE A 54 0.62 -3.02 -9.03
N ALA A 55 0.21 -2.05 -9.85
CA ALA A 55 -1.19 -1.68 -10.04
C ALA A 55 -2.02 -2.76 -10.75
N LYS A 56 -1.38 -3.67 -11.51
CA LYS A 56 -2.06 -4.75 -12.27
C LYS A 56 -1.79 -6.15 -11.69
N GLY A 57 -1.32 -6.23 -10.45
CA GLY A 57 -1.10 -7.48 -9.74
C GLY A 57 -2.37 -8.18 -9.27
N LYS A 58 -2.17 -9.34 -8.63
CA LYS A 58 -3.21 -10.17 -8.02
C LYS A 58 -2.94 -10.46 -6.54
N ALA A 59 -1.70 -10.29 -6.07
CA ALA A 59 -1.34 -10.48 -4.67
C ALA A 59 -0.27 -9.47 -4.25
N TRP A 60 -0.39 -8.95 -3.03
CA TRP A 60 0.50 -7.94 -2.49
C TRP A 60 0.80 -8.16 -1.02
N VAL A 61 1.93 -7.62 -0.60
CA VAL A 61 2.24 -7.34 0.81
C VAL A 61 2.69 -5.89 0.95
N VAL A 62 2.63 -5.36 2.16
CA VAL A 62 3.21 -4.06 2.49
C VAL A 62 4.16 -4.17 3.67
N PHE A 63 5.38 -3.68 3.48
CA PHE A 63 6.42 -3.58 4.50
C PHE A 63 6.46 -2.17 5.07
N ASP A 64 6.35 -2.04 6.39
CA ASP A 64 6.49 -0.77 7.10
C ASP A 64 7.98 -0.49 7.37
N GLN A 65 8.51 0.57 6.77
CA GLN A 65 9.91 0.97 6.96
C GLN A 65 10.19 1.50 8.36
N ASP A 66 9.19 2.06 9.04
CA ASP A 66 9.37 2.62 10.37
C ASP A 66 9.42 1.52 11.43
N THR A 67 8.61 0.46 11.31
CA THR A 67 8.60 -0.64 12.29
C THR A 67 9.30 -1.92 11.85
N LEU A 68 9.77 -1.95 10.61
CA LEU A 68 10.34 -3.13 9.96
C LEU A 68 9.39 -4.34 9.97
N SER A 69 8.09 -4.10 9.90
CA SER A 69 7.04 -5.12 9.94
C SER A 69 6.43 -5.39 8.57
N LEU A 70 6.01 -6.64 8.34
CA LEU A 70 5.17 -6.99 7.20
C LEU A 70 3.69 -6.72 7.57
N ALA A 71 3.25 -5.48 7.45
CA ALA A 71 2.02 -5.01 8.08
C ALA A 71 0.74 -5.70 7.55
N ALA A 72 0.68 -6.06 6.26
CA ALA A 72 -0.47 -6.75 5.69
C ALA A 72 -0.14 -7.49 4.39
N GLY A 73 -1.01 -8.44 4.03
CA GLY A 73 -1.04 -9.09 2.74
C GLY A 73 -2.47 -9.28 2.23
N TRP A 74 -2.71 -9.07 0.94
CA TRP A 74 -4.04 -9.13 0.34
C TRP A 74 -3.99 -9.54 -1.13
N THR A 75 -5.13 -9.98 -1.65
CA THR A 75 -5.29 -10.43 -3.03
C THR A 75 -6.40 -9.68 -3.74
N ALA A 76 -6.32 -9.61 -5.07
CA ALA A 76 -7.36 -9.00 -5.89
C ALA A 76 -8.70 -9.73 -5.71
N THR A 77 -9.79 -8.99 -5.88
CA THR A 77 -11.15 -9.52 -6.03
C THR A 77 -11.69 -9.07 -7.38
N GLU A 78 -12.59 -9.86 -7.97
CA GLU A 78 -13.23 -9.50 -9.25
C GLU A 78 -14.25 -8.36 -9.10
N LYS A 79 -14.63 -8.02 -7.85
CA LYS A 79 -15.74 -7.11 -7.57
C LYS A 79 -15.42 -5.63 -7.78
N ASP A 80 -14.18 -5.19 -7.57
CA ASP A 80 -13.99 -3.80 -7.16
C ASP A 80 -13.62 -2.82 -8.30
N ARG A 81 -13.33 -3.28 -9.53
CA ARG A 81 -12.70 -2.48 -10.64
C ARG A 81 -11.38 -1.78 -10.26
N THR A 82 -11.11 -1.55 -8.98
CA THR A 82 -9.85 -1.19 -8.36
C THR A 82 -9.16 -2.45 -7.89
N THR A 83 -7.99 -2.72 -8.44
CA THR A 83 -7.04 -3.69 -7.90
C THR A 83 -5.99 -2.93 -7.10
N PHE A 84 -5.30 -3.62 -6.19
CA PHE A 84 -4.24 -3.08 -5.34
C PHE A 84 -4.71 -2.13 -4.22
N ILE A 85 -5.17 -0.92 -4.53
CA ILE A 85 -5.64 0.11 -3.59
C ILE A 85 -6.86 0.87 -4.14
N ASP A 86 -7.55 1.65 -3.31
CA ASP A 86 -8.66 2.51 -3.74
C ASP A 86 -8.22 3.79 -4.50
N TRP A 87 -6.92 4.09 -4.47
CA TRP A 87 -6.29 5.26 -5.09
C TRP A 87 -6.84 6.59 -4.56
N LYS A 88 -7.21 6.64 -3.28
CA LYS A 88 -7.55 7.90 -2.62
C LYS A 88 -6.32 8.67 -2.14
N GLY A 89 -6.42 9.99 -2.19
CA GLY A 89 -5.46 10.92 -1.63
C GLY A 89 -5.05 12.01 -2.61
N VAL A 90 -4.46 13.08 -2.08
CA VAL A 90 -4.08 14.28 -2.84
C VAL A 90 -3.27 13.97 -4.10
N ALA A 91 -2.38 12.97 -4.06
CA ALA A 91 -1.56 12.61 -5.22
C ALA A 91 -2.25 11.76 -6.30
N PHE A 92 -3.46 11.26 -6.01
CA PHE A 92 -4.24 10.43 -6.93
C PHE A 92 -5.53 11.14 -7.32
N ASP A 93 -6.59 11.00 -6.53
CA ASP A 93 -7.91 11.57 -6.81
C ASP A 93 -8.09 13.01 -6.29
N GLY A 94 -7.07 13.58 -5.65
CA GLY A 94 -7.12 14.95 -5.10
C GLY A 94 -7.87 15.06 -3.77
N SER A 95 -8.37 13.96 -3.21
CA SER A 95 -9.10 14.02 -1.93
C SER A 95 -8.17 14.36 -0.76
N HIS A 96 -8.67 15.21 0.13
CA HIS A 96 -7.99 15.58 1.39
C HIS A 96 -8.45 14.66 2.54
N ASN A 97 -7.61 14.57 3.58
CA ASN A 97 -7.89 13.79 4.80
C ASN A 97 -8.21 12.31 4.52
N SER A 98 -7.72 11.77 3.42
CA SER A 98 -7.86 10.37 3.00
C SER A 98 -6.48 9.72 2.89
N HIS A 99 -6.47 8.40 3.04
CA HIS A 99 -5.29 7.57 2.83
C HIS A 99 -5.65 6.47 1.83
N ALA A 100 -4.70 6.09 0.98
CA ALA A 100 -4.90 4.99 0.06
C ALA A 100 -5.14 3.70 0.84
N LYS A 101 -6.36 3.15 0.75
CA LYS A 101 -6.75 1.93 1.44
C LYS A 101 -6.47 0.73 0.55
N ILE A 102 -6.00 -0.37 1.14
CA ILE A 102 -5.89 -1.65 0.41
C ILE A 102 -7.26 -2.07 -0.12
N SER A 103 -7.30 -2.59 -1.35
CA SER A 103 -8.52 -3.02 -2.03
C SER A 103 -8.39 -4.48 -2.45
N GLY A 104 -9.41 -5.29 -2.13
CA GLY A 104 -9.43 -6.72 -2.36
C GLY A 104 -9.70 -7.54 -1.09
N LYS A 105 -9.28 -8.81 -1.11
CA LYS A 105 -9.43 -9.75 0.00
C LYS A 105 -8.16 -9.74 0.85
N THR A 106 -8.26 -9.23 2.07
CA THR A 106 -7.19 -9.29 3.06
C THR A 106 -6.93 -10.74 3.47
N ALA A 107 -5.68 -11.19 3.31
CA ALA A 107 -5.23 -12.49 3.79
C ALA A 107 -4.78 -12.40 5.26
N PHE A 108 -4.06 -11.34 5.61
CA PHE A 108 -3.67 -11.03 6.99
C PHE A 108 -3.42 -9.53 7.18
N VAL A 109 -3.55 -9.07 8.43
CA VAL A 109 -3.07 -7.78 8.93
C VAL A 109 -2.38 -8.06 10.26
N LEU A 110 -1.12 -7.64 10.40
CA LEU A 110 -0.41 -7.72 11.67
C LEU A 110 -0.78 -6.53 12.56
N ARG A 111 -0.56 -6.68 13.87
CA ARG A 111 -0.74 -5.56 14.80
C ARG A 111 0.26 -4.45 14.46
N PRO A 112 -0.12 -3.16 14.58
CA PRO A 112 0.83 -2.07 14.45
C PRO A 112 1.93 -2.20 15.52
N GLY A 113 3.19 -2.09 15.10
CA GLY A 113 4.34 -2.19 16.00
C GLY A 113 5.55 -2.86 15.36
N PRO A 114 6.61 -3.14 16.14
CA PRO A 114 7.84 -3.75 15.66
C PRO A 114 7.59 -5.09 14.94
N GLY A 115 8.25 -5.28 13.80
CA GLY A 115 8.16 -6.51 13.01
C GLY A 115 8.93 -7.70 13.58
N PHE A 116 9.90 -7.44 14.45
CA PHE A 116 10.71 -8.44 15.12
C PHE A 116 11.09 -7.99 16.52
N GLY A 117 11.38 -8.95 17.40
CA GLY A 117 11.70 -8.69 18.80
C GLY A 117 12.99 -7.89 18.95
N ARG A 118 13.04 -7.06 20.01
CA ARG A 118 14.22 -6.27 20.36
C ARG A 118 15.43 -7.18 20.54
N PRO A 119 16.61 -6.85 19.97
CA PRO A 119 17.78 -7.73 20.05
C PRO A 119 18.17 -8.15 21.47
N ASP A 120 17.99 -7.26 22.44
CA ASP A 120 18.49 -7.46 23.80
C ASP A 120 17.62 -8.43 24.63
N ASP A 121 16.30 -8.44 24.44
CA ASP A 121 15.36 -9.19 25.28
C ASP A 121 14.19 -9.84 24.55
N GLY A 122 14.13 -9.71 23.22
CA GLY A 122 13.08 -10.27 22.38
C GLY A 122 11.71 -9.58 22.52
N SER A 123 11.60 -8.49 23.27
CA SER A 123 10.32 -7.79 23.47
C SER A 123 9.81 -7.17 22.16
N PHE A 124 8.49 -7.09 22.02
CA PHE A 124 7.80 -6.36 20.94
C PHE A 124 7.19 -5.04 21.42
N ASP A 125 7.52 -4.61 22.64
CA ASP A 125 7.03 -3.35 23.21
C ASP A 125 7.51 -2.18 22.36
N ASP A 126 6.55 -1.46 21.78
CA ASP A 126 6.80 -0.39 20.84
C ASP A 126 7.29 0.88 21.59
N PRO A 127 8.57 1.28 21.46
CA PRO A 127 9.13 2.39 22.22
C PRO A 127 8.93 3.74 21.52
N ARG A 128 8.29 3.74 20.35
CA ARG A 128 8.09 4.94 19.54
C ARG A 128 7.20 5.95 20.25
N PHE A 129 7.38 7.22 19.92
CA PHE A 129 6.57 8.32 20.44
C PHE A 129 5.09 8.06 20.22
N GLU A 130 4.32 8.02 21.30
CA GLU A 130 2.85 7.97 21.26
C GLU A 130 2.29 9.39 21.33
N SER A 131 1.54 9.78 20.30
CA SER A 131 0.92 11.09 20.25
C SER A 131 -0.18 11.20 21.32
N PRO A 132 -0.19 12.29 22.12
CA PRO A 132 -1.25 12.50 23.11
C PRO A 132 -2.61 12.81 22.47
N VAL A 133 -2.64 13.18 21.18
CA VAL A 133 -3.86 13.60 20.47
C VAL A 133 -4.63 12.40 19.92
N ASP A 134 -3.97 11.50 19.20
CA ASP A 134 -4.61 10.39 18.50
C ASP A 134 -4.24 8.99 19.04
N ARG A 135 -3.34 8.96 20.04
CA ARG A 135 -2.83 7.74 20.68
C ARG A 135 -2.15 6.76 19.69
N ARG A 136 -1.63 7.28 18.59
CA ARG A 136 -0.84 6.51 17.61
C ARG A 136 0.64 6.70 17.86
N ARG A 137 1.40 5.67 17.48
CA ARG A 137 2.86 5.66 17.57
C ARG A 137 3.47 6.09 16.24
N TYR A 138 4.45 6.98 16.31
CA TYR A 138 5.02 7.65 15.14
C TYR A 138 6.55 7.51 15.06
N GLY A 139 7.04 7.53 13.83
CA GLY A 139 8.47 7.46 13.54
C GLY A 139 9.01 6.03 13.50
N PRO A 140 10.30 5.86 13.23
CA PRO A 140 10.94 4.57 13.18
C PRO A 140 11.19 4.00 14.58
N ILE A 141 11.32 2.67 14.68
CA ILE A 141 11.91 2.03 15.86
C ILE A 141 13.37 2.50 16.06
N PRO A 142 13.93 2.38 17.27
CA PRO A 142 15.30 2.80 17.55
C PRO A 142 16.30 2.12 16.62
N ARG A 143 17.35 2.86 16.22
CA ARG A 143 18.29 2.41 15.18
C ARG A 143 19.11 1.20 15.61
N GLU A 144 19.36 1.08 16.92
CA GLU A 144 20.00 -0.04 17.59
C GLU A 144 19.14 -1.31 17.59
N TRP A 145 17.80 -1.17 17.52
CA TRP A 145 16.90 -2.30 17.34
C TRP A 145 16.94 -2.79 15.89
N GLY A 146 16.83 -1.85 14.94
CA GLY A 146 16.86 -2.19 13.52
C GLY A 146 16.89 -0.96 12.64
N HIS A 147 17.40 -1.14 11.42
CA HIS A 147 17.45 -0.06 10.43
C HIS A 147 17.27 -0.58 9.01
N PHE A 148 16.26 -0.07 8.33
CA PHE A 148 16.05 -0.34 6.90
C PHE A 148 17.23 0.19 6.09
N LYS A 149 17.88 -0.68 5.30
CA LYS A 149 19.10 -0.34 4.53
C LYS A 149 18.84 0.11 3.10
N GLY A 150 17.62 -0.05 2.60
CA GLY A 150 17.26 0.26 1.23
C GLY A 150 16.46 -0.86 0.59
N LEU A 151 15.88 -0.53 -0.55
CA LEU A 151 15.15 -1.48 -1.39
C LEU A 151 16.09 -1.96 -2.50
N TYR A 152 16.26 -3.27 -2.60
CA TYR A 152 17.09 -3.91 -3.62
C TYR A 152 16.21 -4.80 -4.47
N ARG A 153 16.41 -4.72 -5.78
CA ARG A 153 15.73 -5.57 -6.75
C ARG A 153 16.60 -6.78 -7.07
N HIS A 154 16.03 -7.96 -7.03
CA HIS A 154 16.65 -9.21 -7.42
C HIS A 154 15.88 -9.86 -8.59
N GLY A 155 16.38 -9.68 -9.80
CA GLY A 155 15.75 -10.18 -11.02
C GLY A 155 14.46 -9.42 -11.35
N SER A 156 13.36 -10.13 -11.58
CA SER A 156 12.05 -9.53 -11.84
C SER A 156 11.34 -9.00 -10.59
N ARG A 157 11.91 -9.21 -9.39
CA ARG A 157 11.31 -8.90 -8.09
C ARG A 157 12.13 -7.88 -7.32
#